data_AF-A0A843G6H6-F1
#
_entry.id   AF-A0A843G6H6-F1
#
_cell.length_a   1.000
_cell.length_b   1.000
_cell.length_c   1.000
_cell.angle_alpha   90.00
_cell.angle_beta   90.00
_cell.angle_gamma   90.00
#
_symmetry.space_group_name_H-M   'P 1'
#
loop_
_entity.id
_entity.type
_entity.pdbx_description
1 polymer ?
#
loop_
_entity_poly.entity_id
_entity_poly.type
_entity_poly.pdbx_seq_one_letter_code
_entity_poly.pdbx_strand_id
1 'polypeptide(L)'
;TFDRQDGTKGYVKSIEITDDTGSIRVTLWGDDTKLKVSKGDILKVMGGNIEYDDYATSGYRVNTNWNTELRVNPEGNEELAEGLNEIASKLGPITISEVQDHEDDGEEVDIIGRLITLNDTHSFQRDDGSTGYVRSGDIADSTGKVRISFWDEKAEASYGIGKAYQVENARTRLGMYEVELNVGKTTRVIELSDAESSDLPSFEELEEQIYETKKIFDIEEDDMNIKVVGRILEIEDTREFERQDGTKGLVRNITIGDDSGFISVTLWDDKTNLPYDINEAIKIQNPRVNYNDLSNRVDLSVGNSTNILQPSYNELTSLPDIEELQNILYTSKDIASLELEDRSVKIKGIFSNPYIEKILIPKCPICNRTLEDEDEEECPHCGNPIDEIKYLLMLPGKITDDTGEIQVTFFNELVEQLLDMKHDDIVALYEESEGDIGFLETKAMDIEGRTLELLADVTYNNYDEEIRLRPKKIFKNEF
;
A
#
# COMPACT_ATOMS: atom_id res chain seq x y z
N THR A 1 -17.57 -9.93 31.32
CA THR A 1 -18.95 -10.15 31.83
C THR A 1 -19.47 -11.47 31.33
N PHE A 2 -20.45 -12.07 32.00
CA PHE A 2 -21.10 -13.32 31.56
C PHE A 2 -22.56 -13.32 31.98
N ASP A 3 -23.40 -14.15 31.36
CA ASP A 3 -24.81 -14.28 31.73
C ASP A 3 -24.96 -15.35 32.83
N ARG A 4 -25.64 -15.01 33.91
CA ARG A 4 -25.97 -15.95 35.00
C ARG A 4 -27.22 -16.74 34.64
N GLN A 5 -27.40 -17.88 35.30
CA GLN A 5 -28.58 -18.74 35.13
C GLN A 5 -29.90 -18.03 35.48
N ASP A 6 -29.85 -17.00 36.34
CA ASP A 6 -30.99 -16.17 36.73
C ASP A 6 -31.30 -15.03 35.74
N GLY A 7 -30.58 -14.96 34.61
CA GLY A 7 -30.73 -13.92 33.59
C GLY A 7 -30.06 -12.59 33.93
N THR A 8 -29.40 -12.47 35.08
CA THR A 8 -28.61 -11.27 35.43
C THR A 8 -27.19 -11.34 34.87
N LYS A 9 -26.53 -10.19 34.73
CA LYS A 9 -25.12 -10.15 34.29
C LYS A 9 -24.18 -10.35 35.47
N GLY A 10 -23.27 -11.32 35.33
CA GLY A 10 -22.10 -11.51 36.17
C GLY A 10 -20.89 -10.72 35.67
N TYR A 11 -20.04 -10.31 36.61
CA TYR A 11 -18.78 -9.63 36.34
C TYR A 11 -17.64 -10.46 36.93
N VAL A 12 -16.60 -10.64 36.11
CA VAL A 12 -15.34 -11.28 36.49
C VAL A 12 -14.21 -10.47 35.88
N LYS A 13 -13.14 -10.27 36.64
CA LYS A 13 -11.90 -9.62 36.23
C LYS A 13 -10.77 -10.40 36.89
N SER A 14 -9.69 -10.68 36.17
CA SER A 14 -8.50 -11.28 36.78
C SER A 14 -7.38 -10.26 36.80
N ILE A 15 -6.57 -10.31 37.86
CA ILE A 15 -5.30 -9.59 37.99
C ILE A 15 -4.23 -10.60 38.40
N GLU A 16 -2.98 -10.28 38.13
CA GLU A 16 -1.85 -11.02 38.67
C GLU A 16 -1.18 -10.17 39.76
N ILE A 17 -0.79 -10.81 40.85
CA ILE A 17 0.00 -10.20 41.92
C ILE A 17 1.29 -10.98 42.08
N THR A 18 2.37 -10.29 42.40
CA THR A 18 3.72 -10.86 42.51
C THR A 18 4.37 -10.37 43.79
N ASP A 19 5.04 -11.29 44.50
CA ASP A 19 5.94 -11.00 45.60
C ASP A 19 7.33 -11.61 45.35
N ASP A 20 8.19 -11.63 46.38
CA ASP A 20 9.54 -12.19 46.32
C ASP A 20 9.57 -13.72 46.18
N THR A 21 8.43 -14.40 46.32
CA THR A 21 8.30 -15.86 46.22
C THR A 21 7.68 -16.31 44.89
N GLY A 22 6.90 -15.44 44.23
CA GLY A 22 6.36 -15.70 42.91
C GLY A 22 5.08 -14.93 42.58
N SER A 23 4.43 -15.32 41.48
CA SER A 23 3.19 -14.72 40.99
C SER A 23 1.98 -15.61 41.23
N ILE A 24 0.82 -15.00 41.49
CA ILE A 24 -0.46 -15.71 41.56
C ILE A 24 -1.59 -14.89 40.94
N ARG A 25 -2.47 -15.58 40.20
CA ARG A 25 -3.68 -14.99 39.65
C ARG A 25 -4.73 -14.78 40.75
N VAL A 26 -5.30 -13.58 40.80
CA VAL A 26 -6.45 -13.24 41.63
C VAL A 26 -7.65 -12.96 40.72
N THR A 27 -8.70 -13.77 40.87
CA THR A 27 -9.97 -13.61 40.15
C THR A 27 -10.96 -12.85 41.03
N LEU A 28 -11.23 -11.62 40.63
CA LEU A 28 -12.20 -10.70 41.22
C LEU A 28 -13.60 -11.01 40.69
N TRP A 29 -14.56 -11.19 41.60
CA TRP A 29 -15.95 -11.48 41.27
C TRP A 29 -16.89 -10.35 41.69
N GLY A 30 -17.93 -10.10 40.90
CA GLY A 30 -19.00 -9.17 41.29
C GLY A 30 -18.50 -7.74 41.50
N ASP A 31 -18.75 -7.17 42.68
CA ASP A 31 -18.37 -5.79 42.98
C ASP A 31 -16.85 -5.60 43.09
N ASP A 32 -16.08 -6.64 43.41
CA ASP A 32 -14.62 -6.57 43.46
C ASP A 32 -14.01 -6.23 42.08
N THR A 33 -14.72 -6.52 40.99
CA THR A 33 -14.30 -6.14 39.64
C THR A 33 -14.21 -4.63 39.43
N LYS A 34 -14.87 -3.84 40.30
CA LYS A 34 -14.85 -2.38 40.30
C LYS A 34 -13.62 -1.82 41.03
N LEU A 35 -12.76 -2.69 41.59
CA LEU A 35 -11.51 -2.27 42.23
C LEU A 35 -10.67 -1.44 41.25
N LYS A 36 -10.36 -0.21 41.68
CA LYS A 36 -9.42 0.68 41.00
C LYS A 36 -8.02 0.33 41.48
N VAL A 37 -7.30 -0.39 40.63
CA VAL A 37 -5.91 -0.81 40.85
C VAL A 37 -5.20 -0.72 39.50
N SER A 38 -3.99 -0.19 39.53
CA SER A 38 -3.09 -0.01 38.38
C SER A 38 -1.91 -0.96 38.49
N LYS A 39 -1.21 -1.20 37.37
CA LYS A 39 0.04 -1.96 37.38
C LYS A 39 1.06 -1.23 38.26
N GLY A 40 1.77 -1.98 39.10
CA GLY A 40 2.70 -1.44 40.10
C GLY A 40 2.08 -1.03 41.44
N ASP A 41 0.75 -0.98 41.57
CA ASP A 41 0.12 -0.78 42.88
C ASP A 41 0.36 -1.99 43.81
N ILE A 42 0.59 -1.73 45.09
CA ILE A 42 0.67 -2.78 46.10
C ILE A 42 -0.74 -3.19 46.49
N LEU A 43 -1.11 -4.44 46.23
CA LEU A 43 -2.42 -4.98 46.61
C LEU A 43 -2.30 -6.01 47.73
N LYS A 44 -2.96 -5.74 48.86
CA LYS A 44 -3.16 -6.74 49.91
C LYS A 44 -4.50 -7.43 49.75
N VAL A 45 -4.46 -8.75 49.59
CA VAL A 45 -5.64 -9.63 49.49
C VAL A 45 -5.76 -10.47 50.76
N MET A 46 -6.91 -10.42 51.43
CA MET A 46 -7.19 -11.22 52.62
C MET A 46 -8.50 -11.98 52.45
N GLY A 47 -8.58 -13.22 52.93
CA GLY A 47 -9.83 -14.00 52.91
C GLY A 47 -10.26 -14.54 51.53
N GLY A 48 -9.34 -14.63 50.57
CA GLY A 48 -9.58 -15.27 49.28
C GLY A 48 -9.62 -16.80 49.37
N ASN A 49 -10.31 -17.45 48.43
CA ASN A 49 -10.35 -18.91 48.33
C ASN A 49 -9.34 -19.42 47.30
N ILE A 50 -8.48 -20.36 47.68
CA ILE A 50 -7.50 -20.95 46.76
C ILE A 50 -8.15 -22.08 45.96
N GLU A 51 -8.00 -22.04 44.64
CA GLU A 51 -8.49 -23.06 43.73
C GLU A 51 -7.35 -23.49 42.80
N TYR A 52 -7.34 -24.78 42.44
CA TYR A 52 -6.41 -25.30 41.44
C TYR A 52 -6.74 -24.73 40.05
N ASP A 53 -5.72 -24.33 39.31
CA ASP A 53 -5.86 -23.77 37.96
C ASP A 53 -4.65 -24.19 37.11
N ASP A 54 -4.87 -25.15 36.20
CA ASP A 54 -3.87 -25.64 35.26
C ASP A 54 -3.31 -24.53 34.34
N TYR A 55 -4.02 -23.40 34.22
CA TYR A 55 -3.63 -22.26 33.39
C TYR A 55 -2.99 -21.12 34.18
N ALA A 56 -2.79 -21.27 35.49
CA ALA A 56 -2.07 -20.30 36.31
C ALA A 56 -0.62 -20.73 36.47
N THR A 57 0.32 -19.78 36.42
CA THR A 57 1.75 -20.04 36.55
C THR A 57 2.11 -20.76 37.84
N SER A 58 1.40 -20.50 38.94
CA SER A 58 1.58 -21.16 40.22
C SER A 58 0.84 -22.50 40.36
N GLY A 59 0.05 -22.90 39.37
CA GLY A 59 -0.91 -24.02 39.45
C GLY A 59 -2.16 -23.73 40.30
N TYR A 60 -2.26 -22.53 40.87
CA TYR A 60 -3.37 -22.11 41.72
C TYR A 60 -3.82 -20.68 41.40
N ARG A 61 -5.07 -20.37 41.75
CA ARG A 61 -5.61 -19.01 41.72
C ARG A 61 -6.30 -18.67 43.04
N VAL A 62 -6.37 -17.38 43.34
CA VAL A 62 -7.15 -16.82 44.43
C VAL A 62 -8.48 -16.31 43.89
N ASN A 63 -9.61 -16.87 44.30
CA ASN A 63 -10.93 -16.32 44.01
C ASN A 63 -11.40 -15.41 45.14
N THR A 64 -11.87 -14.21 44.81
CA THR A 64 -12.57 -13.38 45.78
C THR A 64 -13.94 -13.96 46.11
N ASN A 65 -14.38 -13.74 47.34
CA ASN A 65 -15.66 -14.19 47.89
C ASN A 65 -16.18 -13.17 48.92
N TRP A 66 -17.30 -13.47 49.57
CA TRP A 66 -17.95 -12.56 50.52
C TRP A 66 -17.12 -12.20 51.77
N ASN A 67 -16.04 -12.94 52.06
CA ASN A 67 -15.08 -12.62 53.13
C ASN A 67 -13.82 -11.91 52.62
N THR A 68 -13.70 -11.66 51.32
CA THR A 68 -12.48 -11.10 50.76
C THR A 68 -12.39 -9.60 51.08
N GLU A 69 -11.24 -9.19 51.58
CA GLU A 69 -10.88 -7.78 51.77
C GLU A 69 -9.70 -7.44 50.86
N LEU A 70 -9.87 -6.39 50.05
CA LEU A 70 -8.87 -5.88 49.11
C LEU A 70 -8.44 -4.48 49.56
N ARG A 71 -7.13 -4.28 49.79
CA ARG A 71 -6.56 -2.97 50.12
C ARG A 71 -5.46 -2.61 49.13
N VAL A 72 -5.68 -1.53 48.39
CA VAL A 72 -4.71 -0.94 47.46
C VAL A 72 -3.83 0.04 48.21
N ASN A 73 -2.52 -0.05 48.02
CA ASN A 73 -1.48 0.73 48.68
C ASN A 73 -1.69 0.83 50.19
N PRO A 74 -1.82 -0.31 50.90
CA PRO A 74 -2.07 -0.30 52.34
C PRO A 74 -0.86 0.26 53.10
N GLU A 75 -1.12 1.12 54.08
CA GLU A 75 -0.11 1.52 55.06
C GLU A 75 0.34 0.30 55.89
N GLY A 76 1.64 0.20 56.21
CA GLY A 76 2.17 -0.96 56.91
C GLY A 76 3.69 -1.06 56.97
N ASN A 77 4.20 -2.29 56.90
CA ASN A 77 5.62 -2.62 57.01
C ASN A 77 6.44 -1.98 55.87
N GLU A 78 7.24 -0.97 56.20
CA GLU A 78 8.08 -0.24 55.26
C GLU A 78 9.05 -1.16 54.50
N GLU A 79 9.64 -2.16 55.16
CA GLU A 79 10.58 -3.11 54.53
C GLU A 79 9.89 -3.95 53.44
N LEU A 80 8.65 -4.41 53.70
CA LEU A 80 7.86 -5.15 52.71
C LEU A 80 7.45 -4.24 51.56
N ALA A 81 7.04 -2.99 51.87
CA ALA A 81 6.68 -2.03 50.85
C ALA A 81 7.87 -1.67 49.96
N GLU A 82 9.07 -1.49 50.53
CA GLU A 82 10.32 -1.28 49.78
C GLU A 82 10.62 -2.46 48.86
N GLY A 83 10.56 -3.69 49.35
CA GLY A 83 10.77 -4.89 48.52
C GLY A 83 9.77 -5.02 47.38
N LEU A 84 8.48 -4.77 47.63
CA LEU A 84 7.45 -4.80 46.59
C LEU A 84 7.60 -3.64 45.60
N ASN A 85 8.04 -2.47 46.03
CA ASN A 85 8.34 -1.35 45.15
C ASN A 85 9.55 -1.65 44.25
N GLU A 86 10.56 -2.36 44.74
CA GLU A 86 11.67 -2.84 43.91
C GLU A 86 11.16 -3.80 42.82
N ILE A 87 10.29 -4.75 43.17
CA ILE A 87 9.65 -5.64 42.19
C ILE A 87 8.82 -4.84 41.20
N ALA A 88 8.00 -3.89 41.68
CA ALA A 88 7.18 -3.04 40.83
C ALA A 88 8.00 -2.19 39.85
N SER A 89 9.20 -1.76 40.25
CA SER A 89 10.10 -1.01 39.36
C SER A 89 10.57 -1.81 38.14
N LYS A 90 10.47 -3.14 38.19
CA LYS A 90 10.80 -4.07 37.09
C LYS A 90 9.59 -4.43 36.23
N LEU A 91 8.38 -3.99 36.59
CA LEU A 91 7.13 -4.26 35.86
C LEU A 91 6.85 -3.23 34.75
N GLY A 92 7.75 -2.27 34.53
CA GLY A 92 7.59 -1.21 33.54
C GLY A 92 7.95 -1.64 32.12
N PRO A 93 7.77 -0.73 31.15
CA PRO A 93 8.23 -0.97 29.79
C PRO A 93 9.75 -1.22 29.77
N ILE A 94 10.15 -2.33 29.18
CA ILE A 94 11.55 -2.58 28.84
C ILE A 94 11.84 -2.06 27.43
N THR A 95 13.11 -1.84 27.14
CA THR A 95 13.55 -1.45 25.80
C THR A 95 13.42 -2.63 24.83
N ILE A 96 13.29 -2.33 23.54
CA ILE A 96 13.19 -3.39 22.52
C ILE A 96 14.47 -4.23 22.45
N SER A 97 15.65 -3.67 22.72
CA SER A 97 16.87 -4.48 22.84
C SER A 97 16.80 -5.48 23.99
N GLU A 98 16.23 -5.10 25.14
CA GLU A 98 16.07 -6.02 26.28
C GLU A 98 15.07 -7.14 25.95
N VAL A 99 14.06 -6.89 25.12
CA VAL A 99 13.15 -7.96 24.61
C VAL A 99 13.95 -9.05 23.89
N GLN A 100 15.01 -8.68 23.17
CA GLN A 100 15.83 -9.64 22.43
C GLN A 100 16.71 -10.52 23.32
N ASP A 101 16.90 -10.15 24.58
CA ASP A 101 17.67 -10.93 25.56
C ASP A 101 16.84 -12.07 26.21
N HIS A 102 15.54 -12.16 25.92
CA HIS A 102 14.68 -13.22 26.46
C HIS A 102 14.97 -14.57 25.78
N GLU A 103 15.16 -15.61 26.61
CA GLU A 103 15.50 -16.96 26.15
C GLU A 103 14.31 -17.92 26.13
N ASP A 104 13.16 -17.50 26.68
CA ASP A 104 11.98 -18.35 26.87
C ASP A 104 10.71 -17.79 26.19
N ASP A 105 9.87 -18.72 25.74
CA ASP A 105 8.55 -18.43 25.19
C ASP A 105 7.54 -18.07 26.28
N GLY A 106 6.64 -17.13 25.95
CA GLY A 106 5.41 -16.89 26.67
C GLY A 106 5.53 -16.01 27.90
N GLU A 107 6.70 -15.41 28.14
CA GLU A 107 6.91 -14.37 29.16
C GLU A 107 6.14 -13.10 28.79
N GLU A 108 5.59 -12.41 29.80
CA GLU A 108 4.84 -11.17 29.59
C GLU A 108 5.76 -9.95 29.77
N VAL A 109 5.85 -9.13 28.74
CA VAL A 109 6.64 -7.89 28.73
C VAL A 109 5.78 -6.69 28.38
N ASP A 110 6.20 -5.53 28.87
CA ASP A 110 5.66 -4.24 28.45
C ASP A 110 6.71 -3.53 27.59
N ILE A 111 6.27 -2.86 26.53
CA ILE A 111 7.14 -2.03 25.69
C ILE A 111 6.45 -0.72 25.32
N ILE A 112 7.27 0.28 25.00
CA ILE A 112 6.82 1.52 24.37
C ILE A 112 7.63 1.70 23.09
N GLY A 113 6.95 1.94 21.97
CA GLY A 113 7.62 2.20 20.70
C GLY A 113 6.70 2.78 19.64
N ARG A 114 7.26 3.18 18.51
CA ARG A 114 6.51 3.65 17.33
C ARG A 114 6.25 2.50 16.38
N LEU A 115 5.01 2.40 15.90
CA LEU A 115 4.64 1.42 14.89
C LEU A 115 5.29 1.78 13.55
N ILE A 116 6.18 0.93 13.04
CA ILE A 116 6.94 1.15 11.81
C ILE A 116 6.21 0.57 10.60
N THR A 117 5.73 -0.67 10.72
CA THR A 117 4.99 -1.35 9.66
C THR A 117 3.72 -1.97 10.24
N LEU A 118 2.70 -2.10 9.40
CA LEU A 118 1.48 -2.84 9.74
C LEU A 118 0.99 -3.57 8.50
N ASN A 119 1.01 -4.89 8.57
CA ASN A 119 0.63 -5.76 7.47
C ASN A 119 -0.90 -5.91 7.41
N ASP A 120 -1.38 -6.37 6.26
CA ASP A 120 -2.81 -6.61 6.05
C ASP A 120 -3.33 -7.75 6.95
N THR A 121 -4.61 -7.69 7.28
CA THR A 121 -5.26 -8.67 8.16
C THR A 121 -5.58 -9.95 7.43
N HIS A 122 -5.07 -11.07 7.95
CA HIS A 122 -5.40 -12.40 7.48
C HIS A 122 -6.43 -13.08 8.40
N SER A 123 -7.36 -13.81 7.78
CA SER A 123 -8.31 -14.66 8.50
C SER A 123 -7.99 -16.14 8.29
N PHE A 124 -8.33 -16.96 9.27
CA PHE A 124 -8.17 -18.40 9.21
C PHE A 124 -9.29 -19.10 10.00
N GLN A 125 -9.59 -20.35 9.67
CA GLN A 125 -10.58 -21.15 10.40
C GLN A 125 -9.92 -21.92 11.54
N ARG A 126 -10.49 -21.85 12.74
CA ARG A 126 -10.07 -22.62 13.91
C ARG A 126 -10.72 -24.00 13.93
N ASP A 127 -10.13 -24.90 14.72
CA ASP A 127 -10.65 -26.25 14.96
C ASP A 127 -12.06 -26.24 15.58
N ASP A 128 -12.39 -25.20 16.36
CA ASP A 128 -13.72 -25.01 16.95
C ASP A 128 -14.76 -24.44 15.98
N GLY A 129 -14.35 -24.20 14.71
CA GLY A 129 -15.18 -23.64 13.66
C GLY A 129 -15.31 -22.12 13.68
N SER A 130 -14.73 -21.43 14.66
CA SER A 130 -14.68 -19.96 14.66
C SER A 130 -13.62 -19.43 13.69
N THR A 131 -13.80 -18.19 13.25
CA THR A 131 -12.78 -17.47 12.45
C THR A 131 -11.81 -16.76 13.39
N GLY A 132 -10.52 -16.99 13.21
CA GLY A 132 -9.46 -16.20 13.84
C GLY A 132 -8.91 -15.17 12.87
N TYR A 133 -8.41 -14.06 13.42
CA TYR A 133 -7.73 -13.02 12.65
C TYR A 133 -6.32 -12.80 13.18
N VAL A 134 -5.38 -12.53 12.28
CA VAL A 134 -4.01 -12.19 12.62
C VAL A 134 -3.44 -11.21 11.63
N ARG A 135 -2.65 -10.26 12.13
CA ARG A 135 -1.72 -9.48 11.31
C ARG A 135 -0.47 -9.19 12.09
N SER A 136 0.63 -8.99 11.38
CA SER A 136 1.89 -8.60 11.98
C SER A 136 2.24 -7.15 11.64
N GLY A 137 3.14 -6.59 12.40
CA GLY A 137 3.79 -5.32 12.12
C GLY A 137 5.13 -5.28 12.84
N ASP A 138 5.82 -4.15 12.73
CA ASP A 138 7.05 -3.88 13.45
C ASP A 138 6.85 -2.67 14.34
N ILE A 139 7.33 -2.74 15.58
CA ILE A 139 7.40 -1.61 16.51
C ILE A 139 8.87 -1.34 16.83
N ALA A 140 9.26 -0.07 16.92
CA ALA A 140 10.65 0.32 17.16
C ALA A 140 10.78 1.46 18.18
N ASP A 141 11.93 1.48 18.84
CA ASP A 141 12.39 2.52 19.76
C ASP A 141 13.85 2.86 19.44
N SER A 142 14.53 3.63 20.29
CA SER A 142 15.95 3.99 20.06
C SER A 142 16.92 2.81 20.13
N THR A 143 16.48 1.66 20.64
CA THR A 143 17.33 0.49 20.93
C THR A 143 17.19 -0.61 19.89
N GLY A 144 16.06 -0.65 19.16
CA GLY A 144 15.87 -1.61 18.09
C GLY A 144 14.44 -1.66 17.56
N LYS A 145 14.17 -2.71 16.79
CA LYS A 145 12.88 -3.03 16.19
C LYS A 145 12.49 -4.44 16.60
N VAL A 146 11.23 -4.67 16.91
CA VAL A 146 10.69 -6.01 17.19
C VAL A 146 9.41 -6.25 16.41
N ARG A 147 9.28 -7.47 15.90
CA ARG A 147 8.06 -7.91 15.22
C ARG A 147 6.96 -8.19 16.24
N ILE A 148 5.77 -7.69 15.94
CA ILE A 148 4.59 -7.86 16.77
C ILE A 148 3.44 -8.48 15.99
N SER A 149 2.75 -9.45 16.58
CA SER A 149 1.62 -10.16 15.98
C SER A 149 0.33 -9.88 16.75
N PHE A 150 -0.59 -9.16 16.11
CA PHE A 150 -1.90 -8.83 16.64
C PHE A 150 -2.89 -9.95 16.32
N TRP A 151 -3.65 -10.37 17.32
CA TRP A 151 -4.66 -11.43 17.18
C TRP A 151 -6.08 -10.89 17.39
N ASP A 152 -7.04 -11.47 16.66
CA ASP A 152 -8.48 -11.23 16.77
C ASP A 152 -8.85 -9.73 16.75
N GLU A 153 -9.55 -9.24 17.77
CA GLU A 153 -9.99 -7.84 17.87
C GLU A 153 -8.82 -6.85 17.73
N LYS A 154 -7.60 -7.24 18.11
CA LYS A 154 -6.41 -6.39 17.93
C LYS A 154 -5.88 -6.44 16.50
N ALA A 155 -6.07 -7.54 15.78
CA ALA A 155 -5.75 -7.63 14.37
C ALA A 155 -6.69 -6.79 13.50
N GLU A 156 -7.91 -6.54 13.96
CA GLU A 156 -8.92 -5.75 13.24
C GLU A 156 -8.97 -4.28 13.68
N ALA A 157 -8.27 -3.91 14.76
CA ALA A 157 -8.22 -2.54 15.26
C ALA A 157 -7.60 -1.57 14.22
N SER A 158 -7.75 -0.27 14.42
CA SER A 158 -7.02 0.72 13.61
C SER A 158 -5.76 1.17 14.36
N TYR A 159 -4.61 1.11 13.70
CA TYR A 159 -3.34 1.65 14.21
C TYR A 159 -2.71 2.55 13.15
N GLY A 160 -2.11 3.66 13.59
CA GLY A 160 -1.42 4.58 12.71
C GLY A 160 0.07 4.25 12.63
N ILE A 161 0.60 4.08 11.41
CA ILE A 161 2.05 4.05 11.19
C ILE A 161 2.66 5.36 11.71
N GLY A 162 3.79 5.27 12.40
CA GLY A 162 4.50 6.36 13.06
C GLY A 162 3.96 6.80 14.42
N LYS A 163 2.77 6.32 14.82
CA LYS A 163 2.20 6.59 16.15
C LYS A 163 2.90 5.75 17.22
N ALA A 164 2.98 6.32 18.42
CA ALA A 164 3.56 5.69 19.59
C ALA A 164 2.51 4.88 20.35
N TYR A 165 2.86 3.66 20.72
CA TYR A 165 2.00 2.76 21.46
C TYR A 165 2.74 2.18 22.66
N GLN A 166 2.07 2.17 23.81
CA GLN A 166 2.43 1.30 24.92
C GLN A 166 1.70 -0.03 24.73
N VAL A 167 2.46 -1.11 24.69
CA VAL A 167 1.95 -2.48 24.61
C VAL A 167 2.24 -3.16 25.94
N GLU A 168 1.19 -3.47 26.71
CA GLU A 168 1.32 -4.09 28.02
C GLU A 168 0.92 -5.56 27.97
N ASN A 169 1.71 -6.42 28.63
CA ASN A 169 1.53 -7.86 28.68
C ASN A 169 1.55 -8.50 27.27
N ALA A 170 2.49 -8.03 26.42
CA ALA A 170 2.80 -8.73 25.19
C ALA A 170 3.57 -10.01 25.54
N ARG A 171 3.27 -11.12 24.84
CA ARG A 171 3.91 -12.40 25.15
C ARG A 171 5.08 -12.68 24.24
N THR A 172 6.25 -12.98 24.79
CA THR A 172 7.43 -13.38 24.00
C THR A 172 7.13 -14.63 23.18
N ARG A 173 7.72 -14.66 21.99
CA ARG A 173 7.74 -15.82 21.11
C ARG A 173 9.13 -15.92 20.47
N LEU A 174 9.82 -17.02 20.68
CA LEU A 174 11.09 -17.31 20.05
C LEU A 174 10.85 -17.56 18.55
N GLY A 175 11.17 -16.55 17.75
CA GLY A 175 11.21 -16.65 16.30
C GLY A 175 12.42 -17.47 15.84
N MET A 176 12.57 -17.60 14.53
CA MET A 176 13.70 -18.34 13.95
C MET A 176 15.04 -17.62 14.18
N TYR A 177 15.03 -16.29 14.33
CA TYR A 177 16.22 -15.45 14.42
C TYR A 177 16.17 -14.40 15.53
N GLU A 178 14.97 -14.01 15.97
CA GLU A 178 14.75 -12.93 16.93
C GLU A 178 13.54 -13.27 17.81
N VAL A 179 13.47 -12.63 18.98
CA VAL A 179 12.28 -12.69 19.84
C VAL A 179 11.20 -11.80 19.22
N GLU A 180 10.02 -12.37 19.02
CA GLU A 180 8.81 -11.68 18.56
C GLU A 180 7.82 -11.49 19.72
N LEU A 181 6.83 -10.62 19.52
CA LEU A 181 5.79 -10.35 20.51
C LEU A 181 4.40 -10.73 20.01
N ASN A 182 3.66 -11.48 20.81
CA ASN A 182 2.25 -11.78 20.59
C ASN A 182 1.36 -10.81 21.37
N VAL A 183 0.51 -10.09 20.64
CA VAL A 183 -0.56 -9.25 21.18
C VAL A 183 -1.85 -10.06 21.16
N GLY A 184 -2.07 -10.77 22.25
CA GLY A 184 -3.21 -11.65 22.44
C GLY A 184 -4.34 -11.01 23.24
N LYS A 185 -5.25 -11.86 23.71
CA LYS A 185 -6.46 -11.45 24.46
C LYS A 185 -6.17 -10.66 25.75
N THR A 186 -5.08 -10.95 26.44
CA THR A 186 -4.70 -10.30 27.71
C THR A 186 -3.86 -9.04 27.49
N THR A 187 -3.35 -8.81 26.28
CA THR A 187 -2.47 -7.70 25.95
C THR A 187 -3.28 -6.41 25.77
N ARG A 188 -2.82 -5.32 26.38
CA ARG A 188 -3.38 -3.97 26.16
C ARG A 188 -2.49 -3.21 25.20
N VAL A 189 -3.10 -2.47 24.28
CA VAL A 189 -2.40 -1.61 23.32
C VAL A 189 -3.00 -0.22 23.50
N ILE A 190 -2.19 0.73 23.92
CA ILE A 190 -2.60 2.07 24.32
C ILE A 190 -1.85 3.05 23.40
N GLU A 191 -2.58 3.84 22.62
CA GLU A 191 -1.97 4.93 21.85
C GLU A 191 -1.53 6.04 22.82
N LEU A 192 -0.27 6.46 22.71
CA LEU A 192 0.30 7.51 23.53
C LEU A 192 0.19 8.87 22.83
N SER A 193 -0.03 9.92 23.62
CA SER A 193 0.08 11.29 23.11
C SER A 193 1.54 11.66 22.81
N ASP A 194 1.75 12.74 22.05
CA ASP A 194 3.10 13.25 21.75
C ASP A 194 3.86 13.64 23.03
N ALA A 195 3.15 14.06 24.09
CA ALA A 195 3.77 14.37 25.38
C ALA A 195 4.26 13.11 26.11
N GLU A 196 3.45 12.04 26.10
CA GLU A 196 3.76 10.75 26.74
C GLU A 196 4.83 9.96 25.96
N SER A 197 5.04 10.27 24.69
CA SER A 197 6.03 9.61 23.81
C SER A 197 7.22 10.51 23.47
N SER A 198 7.45 11.57 24.25
CA SER A 198 8.50 12.56 24.00
C SER A 198 9.93 11.99 24.13
N ASP A 199 10.10 10.90 24.86
CA ASP A 199 11.38 10.20 25.01
C ASP A 199 11.67 9.22 23.85
N LEU A 200 10.69 8.91 22.99
CA LEU A 200 10.91 8.09 21.80
C LEU A 200 11.51 8.92 20.66
N PRO A 201 12.44 8.37 19.86
CA PRO A 201 12.82 8.96 18.60
C PRO A 201 11.59 9.21 17.73
N SER A 202 11.62 10.26 16.93
CA SER A 202 10.59 10.53 15.92
C SER A 202 10.50 9.38 14.91
N PHE A 203 9.37 9.31 14.20
CA PHE A 203 9.21 8.32 13.14
C PHE A 203 10.29 8.48 12.06
N GLU A 204 10.58 9.70 11.63
CA GLU A 204 11.63 10.00 10.63
C GLU A 204 13.02 9.55 11.08
N GLU A 205 13.38 9.74 12.36
CA GLU A 205 14.65 9.24 12.90
C GLU A 205 14.74 7.71 12.88
N LEU A 206 13.63 7.01 13.20
CA LEU A 206 13.57 5.55 13.10
C LEU A 206 13.63 5.08 11.65
N GLU A 207 12.99 5.81 10.72
CA GLU A 207 13.08 5.52 9.28
C GLU A 207 14.52 5.58 8.79
N GLU A 208 15.32 6.58 9.20
CA GLU A 208 16.75 6.68 8.84
C GLU A 208 17.61 5.60 9.50
N GLN A 209 17.22 5.09 10.67
CA GLN A 209 17.94 4.02 11.35
C GLN A 209 17.64 2.64 10.74
N ILE A 210 16.41 2.43 10.30
CA ILE A 210 15.92 1.14 9.80
C ILE A 210 16.17 1.01 8.30
N TYR A 211 16.00 2.10 7.54
CA TYR A 211 16.02 2.07 6.08
C TYR A 211 17.14 2.89 5.46
N GLU A 212 17.87 2.29 4.52
CA GLU A 212 18.83 3.02 3.69
C GLU A 212 18.11 3.80 2.58
N THR A 213 18.37 5.10 2.46
CA THR A 213 17.87 5.89 1.33
C THR A 213 18.63 5.53 0.06
N LYS A 214 17.93 5.00 -0.95
CA LYS A 214 18.49 4.76 -2.29
C LYS A 214 17.85 5.68 -3.33
N LYS A 215 18.70 6.20 -4.22
CA LYS A 215 18.27 6.76 -5.51
C LYS A 215 17.90 5.62 -6.45
N ILE A 216 16.96 5.84 -7.35
CA ILE A 216 16.44 4.78 -8.23
C ILE A 216 17.55 4.09 -9.04
N PHE A 217 18.52 4.85 -9.56
CA PHE A 217 19.63 4.31 -10.34
C PHE A 217 20.56 3.38 -9.53
N ASP A 218 20.64 3.57 -8.22
CA ASP A 218 21.56 2.86 -7.33
C ASP A 218 20.93 1.62 -6.66
N ILE A 219 19.73 1.22 -7.10
CA ILE A 219 19.02 0.05 -6.60
C ILE A 219 19.58 -1.22 -7.25
N GLU A 220 19.95 -2.19 -6.41
CA GLU A 220 20.49 -3.49 -6.82
C GLU A 220 19.58 -4.64 -6.34
N GLU A 221 19.65 -5.81 -6.99
CA GLU A 221 18.76 -6.96 -6.72
C GLU A 221 18.76 -7.42 -5.25
N ASP A 222 19.92 -7.35 -4.59
CA ASP A 222 20.12 -7.80 -3.21
C ASP A 222 19.83 -6.71 -2.16
N ASP A 223 19.40 -5.51 -2.58
CA ASP A 223 19.07 -4.44 -1.65
C ASP A 223 17.89 -4.84 -0.76
N MET A 224 18.07 -4.65 0.55
CA MET A 224 17.08 -4.92 1.58
C MET A 224 16.97 -3.73 2.51
N ASN A 225 15.81 -3.56 3.14
CA ASN A 225 15.55 -2.44 4.05
C ASN A 225 15.91 -1.09 3.41
N ILE A 226 15.55 -0.87 2.14
CA ILE A 226 15.74 0.41 1.50
C ILE A 226 14.47 1.26 1.61
N LYS A 227 14.64 2.58 1.47
CA LYS A 227 13.54 3.50 1.15
C LYS A 227 13.87 4.26 -0.12
N VAL A 228 12.84 4.44 -0.93
CA VAL A 228 12.92 5.10 -2.24
C VAL A 228 11.82 6.14 -2.29
N VAL A 229 12.16 7.35 -2.76
CA VAL A 229 11.22 8.45 -2.95
C VAL A 229 11.18 8.77 -4.43
N GLY A 230 9.99 8.81 -5.01
CA GLY A 230 9.80 9.06 -6.43
C GLY A 230 8.44 9.65 -6.75
N ARG A 231 8.34 10.28 -7.91
CA ARG A 231 7.10 10.82 -8.45
C ARG A 231 6.49 9.84 -9.44
N ILE A 232 5.19 9.59 -9.34
CA ILE A 232 4.44 8.71 -10.23
C ILE A 232 4.38 9.35 -11.63
N LEU A 233 4.94 8.66 -12.61
CA LEU A 233 5.00 9.07 -14.02
C LEU A 233 3.93 8.38 -14.86
N GLU A 234 3.69 7.10 -14.59
CA GLU A 234 2.75 6.25 -15.31
C GLU A 234 2.01 5.34 -14.36
N ILE A 235 0.75 5.05 -14.67
CA ILE A 235 -0.11 4.15 -13.92
C ILE A 235 -0.78 3.21 -14.92
N GLU A 236 -0.52 1.91 -14.80
CA GLU A 236 -1.15 0.90 -15.67
C GLU A 236 -2.54 0.49 -15.15
N ASP A 237 -3.30 -0.17 -16.02
CA ASP A 237 -4.57 -0.78 -15.65
C ASP A 237 -4.38 -1.95 -14.69
N THR A 238 -5.30 -2.08 -13.73
CA THR A 238 -5.35 -3.23 -12.83
C THR A 238 -5.70 -4.50 -13.61
N ARG A 239 -4.94 -5.57 -13.36
CA ARG A 239 -5.15 -6.91 -13.94
C ARG A 239 -5.53 -7.88 -12.84
N GLU A 240 -6.42 -8.82 -13.16
CA GLU A 240 -6.78 -9.93 -12.28
C GLU A 240 -5.99 -11.19 -12.67
N PHE A 241 -5.55 -11.96 -11.68
CA PHE A 241 -4.91 -13.25 -11.88
C PHE A 241 -5.46 -14.29 -10.90
N GLU A 242 -5.32 -15.58 -11.24
CA GLU A 242 -5.69 -16.69 -10.36
C GLU A 242 -4.45 -17.17 -9.60
N ARG A 243 -4.54 -17.23 -8.27
CA ARG A 243 -3.50 -17.79 -7.40
C ARG A 243 -3.50 -19.32 -7.47
N GLN A 244 -2.44 -19.94 -6.98
CA GLN A 244 -2.31 -21.41 -6.95
C GLN A 244 -3.42 -22.10 -6.14
N ASP A 245 -4.01 -21.41 -5.17
CA ASP A 245 -5.11 -21.89 -4.35
C ASP A 245 -6.50 -21.67 -4.97
N GLY A 246 -6.56 -21.13 -6.20
CA GLY A 246 -7.79 -20.81 -6.93
C GLY A 246 -8.44 -19.50 -6.53
N THR A 247 -7.86 -18.74 -5.59
CA THR A 247 -8.35 -17.39 -5.25
C THR A 247 -7.93 -16.38 -6.31
N LYS A 248 -8.69 -15.29 -6.45
CA LYS A 248 -8.35 -14.19 -7.35
C LYS A 248 -7.46 -13.17 -6.65
N GLY A 249 -6.40 -12.74 -7.33
CA GLY A 249 -5.54 -11.64 -6.90
C GLY A 249 -5.58 -10.49 -7.90
N LEU A 250 -5.22 -9.29 -7.44
CA LEU A 250 -5.09 -8.11 -8.29
C LEU A 250 -3.62 -7.70 -8.38
N VAL A 251 -3.22 -7.23 -9.56
CA VAL A 251 -1.89 -6.67 -9.79
C VAL A 251 -2.01 -5.39 -10.62
N ARG A 252 -1.22 -4.39 -10.27
CA ARG A 252 -1.14 -3.12 -11.00
C ARG A 252 0.28 -2.59 -10.96
N ASN A 253 0.76 -2.07 -12.08
CA ASN A 253 2.09 -1.47 -12.13
C ASN A 253 1.97 0.06 -12.15
N ILE A 254 2.85 0.72 -11.40
CA ILE A 254 3.10 2.16 -11.52
C ILE A 254 4.58 2.38 -11.82
N THR A 255 4.89 3.40 -12.60
CA THR A 255 6.28 3.83 -12.83
C THR A 255 6.54 5.06 -11.99
N ILE A 256 7.56 5.03 -11.14
CA ILE A 256 8.03 6.20 -10.40
C ILE A 256 9.38 6.66 -10.93
N GLY A 257 9.66 7.96 -10.81
CA GLY A 257 10.96 8.55 -11.17
C GLY A 257 11.50 9.54 -10.16
N ASP A 258 12.82 9.67 -10.14
CA ASP A 258 13.60 10.68 -9.44
C ASP A 258 14.64 11.29 -10.40
N ASP A 259 15.50 12.16 -9.89
CA ASP A 259 16.58 12.79 -10.67
C ASP A 259 17.64 11.80 -11.20
N SER A 260 17.66 10.56 -10.72
CA SER A 260 18.61 9.52 -11.12
C SER A 260 18.04 8.56 -12.16
N GLY A 261 16.72 8.35 -12.20
CA GLY A 261 16.09 7.44 -13.14
C GLY A 261 14.64 7.12 -12.82
N PHE A 262 14.20 5.97 -13.31
CA PHE A 262 12.82 5.49 -13.18
C PHE A 262 12.78 3.98 -12.94
N ILE A 263 11.77 3.52 -12.22
CA ILE A 263 11.59 2.11 -11.87
C ILE A 263 10.11 1.73 -11.84
N SER A 264 9.80 0.51 -12.27
CA SER A 264 8.45 -0.04 -12.15
C SER A 264 8.24 -0.55 -10.73
N VAL A 265 7.05 -0.28 -10.19
CA VAL A 265 6.60 -0.71 -8.88
C VAL A 265 5.35 -1.56 -9.07
N THR A 266 5.45 -2.84 -8.71
CA THR A 266 4.33 -3.79 -8.75
C THR A 266 3.54 -3.70 -7.44
N LEU A 267 2.27 -3.31 -7.56
CA LEU A 267 1.28 -3.26 -6.49
C LEU A 267 0.43 -4.53 -6.51
N TRP A 268 0.11 -5.05 -5.34
CA TRP A 268 -0.69 -6.27 -5.18
C TRP A 268 -1.95 -5.99 -4.36
N ASP A 269 -3.04 -6.66 -4.72
CA ASP A 269 -4.29 -6.74 -3.95
C ASP A 269 -4.81 -5.38 -3.48
N ASP A 270 -4.97 -5.17 -2.17
CA ASP A 270 -5.55 -3.93 -1.63
C ASP A 270 -4.73 -2.69 -2.04
N LYS A 271 -3.42 -2.85 -2.28
CA LYS A 271 -2.56 -1.76 -2.74
C LYS A 271 -2.83 -1.34 -4.18
N THR A 272 -3.49 -2.15 -5.02
CA THR A 272 -3.82 -1.78 -6.42
C THR A 272 -4.95 -0.75 -6.51
N ASN A 273 -5.83 -0.75 -5.50
CA ASN A 273 -7.06 0.04 -5.47
C ASN A 273 -6.90 1.38 -4.76
N LEU A 274 -5.70 1.68 -4.24
CA LEU A 274 -5.42 2.99 -3.67
C LEU A 274 -5.48 4.08 -4.77
N PRO A 275 -5.98 5.29 -4.45
CA PRO A 275 -6.14 6.36 -5.41
C PRO A 275 -4.79 7.03 -5.67
N TYR A 276 -3.99 6.44 -6.55
CA TYR A 276 -2.76 7.06 -7.03
C TYR A 276 -3.05 8.01 -8.17
N ASP A 277 -2.38 9.16 -8.17
CA ASP A 277 -2.44 10.13 -9.25
C ASP A 277 -1.09 10.26 -9.97
N ILE A 278 -1.13 10.45 -11.29
CA ILE A 278 0.05 10.88 -12.03
C ILE A 278 0.53 12.21 -11.43
N ASN A 279 1.85 12.42 -11.32
CA ASN A 279 2.51 13.55 -10.68
C ASN A 279 2.49 13.52 -9.13
N GLU A 280 1.79 12.59 -8.50
CA GLU A 280 1.90 12.36 -7.04
C GLU A 280 3.31 11.90 -6.68
N ALA A 281 3.83 12.36 -5.54
CA ALA A 281 5.11 11.88 -5.01
C ALA A 281 4.84 10.89 -3.87
N ILE A 282 5.51 9.74 -3.91
CA ILE A 282 5.35 8.66 -2.94
C ILE A 282 6.70 8.25 -2.36
N LYS A 283 6.69 7.82 -1.10
CA LYS A 283 7.79 7.19 -0.39
C LYS A 283 7.48 5.72 -0.21
N ILE A 284 8.32 4.85 -0.73
CA ILE A 284 8.19 3.39 -0.61
C ILE A 284 9.26 2.89 0.34
N GLN A 285 8.86 2.22 1.42
CA GLN A 285 9.78 1.68 2.42
C GLN A 285 9.73 0.17 2.45
N ASN A 286 10.91 -0.44 2.50
CA ASN A 286 11.09 -1.88 2.46
C ASN A 286 10.37 -2.56 1.28
N PRO A 287 10.52 -2.05 0.03
CA PRO A 287 10.06 -2.81 -1.12
C PRO A 287 10.90 -4.06 -1.27
N ARG A 288 10.32 -5.09 -1.90
CA ARG A 288 11.11 -6.21 -2.41
C ARG A 288 11.69 -5.82 -3.77
N VAL A 289 13.01 -5.82 -3.90
CA VAL A 289 13.66 -5.67 -5.20
C VAL A 289 13.62 -7.00 -5.94
N ASN A 290 13.22 -6.99 -7.20
CA ASN A 290 13.22 -8.17 -8.06
C ASN A 290 13.97 -7.85 -9.34
N TYR A 291 14.79 -8.80 -9.81
CA TYR A 291 15.38 -8.71 -11.13
C TYR A 291 14.43 -9.23 -12.19
N ASN A 292 14.28 -8.47 -13.27
CA ASN A 292 13.46 -8.82 -14.41
C ASN A 292 14.36 -9.23 -15.58
N ASP A 293 14.43 -10.54 -15.82
CA ASP A 293 15.27 -11.13 -16.87
C ASP A 293 14.94 -10.61 -18.29
N LEU A 294 13.68 -10.22 -18.53
CA LEU A 294 13.22 -9.78 -19.86
C LEU A 294 13.65 -8.34 -20.15
N SER A 295 13.55 -7.45 -19.16
CA SER A 295 13.95 -6.05 -19.30
C SER A 295 15.41 -5.82 -18.93
N ASN A 296 16.07 -6.80 -18.30
CA ASN A 296 17.42 -6.72 -17.74
C ASN A 296 17.57 -5.52 -16.78
N ARG A 297 16.55 -5.32 -15.94
CA ARG A 297 16.43 -4.23 -14.96
C ARG A 297 15.87 -4.76 -13.65
N VAL A 298 16.08 -4.01 -12.58
CA VAL A 298 15.40 -4.24 -11.31
C VAL A 298 14.05 -3.52 -11.28
N ASP A 299 13.07 -4.15 -10.66
CA ASP A 299 11.74 -3.61 -10.39
C ASP A 299 11.46 -3.73 -8.88
N LEU A 300 10.61 -2.85 -8.35
CA LEU A 300 10.16 -2.92 -6.96
C LEU A 300 8.83 -3.68 -6.89
N SER A 301 8.64 -4.46 -5.83
CA SER A 301 7.35 -5.05 -5.49
C SER A 301 6.94 -4.64 -4.09
N VAL A 302 5.69 -4.18 -3.98
CA VAL A 302 5.07 -3.78 -2.72
C VAL A 302 4.44 -5.00 -2.08
N GLY A 303 5.15 -5.60 -1.13
CA GLY A 303 4.65 -6.73 -0.35
C GLY A 303 3.89 -6.26 0.89
N ASN A 304 3.45 -7.23 1.71
CA ASN A 304 2.70 -6.94 2.94
C ASN A 304 3.47 -6.07 3.94
N SER A 305 4.80 -6.16 3.96
CA SER A 305 5.69 -5.39 4.84
C SER A 305 6.20 -4.09 4.23
N THR A 306 5.69 -3.71 3.05
CA THR A 306 6.10 -2.49 2.35
C THR A 306 5.13 -1.37 2.66
N ASN A 307 5.64 -0.26 3.18
CA ASN A 307 4.85 0.95 3.38
C ASN A 307 4.88 1.81 2.12
N ILE A 308 3.73 2.37 1.75
CA ILE A 308 3.63 3.49 0.81
C ILE A 308 3.12 4.68 1.60
N LEU A 309 3.95 5.71 1.72
CA LEU A 309 3.71 6.90 2.52
C LEU A 309 3.85 8.16 1.67
N GLN A 310 3.33 9.28 2.18
CA GLN A 310 3.66 10.59 1.64
C GLN A 310 5.09 10.96 2.05
N PRO A 311 5.94 11.44 1.13
CA PRO A 311 7.28 11.92 1.48
C PRO A 311 7.20 13.16 2.37
N SER A 312 8.23 13.37 3.18
CA SER A 312 8.41 14.58 3.98
C SER A 312 8.59 15.82 3.08
N TYR A 313 8.43 17.01 3.66
CA TYR A 313 8.65 18.26 2.93
C TYR A 313 10.04 18.36 2.30
N ASN A 314 11.08 17.88 3.00
CA ASN A 314 12.45 17.91 2.52
C ASN A 314 12.65 16.95 1.35
N GLU A 315 12.12 15.73 1.46
CA GLU A 315 12.15 14.72 0.38
C GLU A 315 11.41 15.25 -0.87
N LEU A 316 10.23 15.83 -0.71
CA LEU A 316 9.45 16.44 -1.80
C LEU A 316 10.19 17.58 -2.50
N THR A 317 10.88 18.44 -1.75
CA THR A 317 11.59 19.60 -2.32
C THR A 317 12.81 19.18 -3.15
N SER A 318 13.33 17.98 -2.91
CA SER A 318 14.46 17.41 -3.66
C SER A 318 14.05 16.64 -4.91
N LEU A 319 12.76 16.33 -5.07
CA LEU A 319 12.24 15.62 -6.24
C LEU A 319 12.02 16.58 -7.41
N PRO A 320 12.51 16.25 -8.61
CA PRO A 320 12.18 16.99 -9.83
C PRO A 320 10.67 17.05 -10.09
N ASP A 321 10.26 18.01 -10.91
CA ASP A 321 8.88 18.04 -11.41
C ASP A 321 8.65 16.96 -12.48
N ILE A 322 7.38 16.67 -12.79
CA ILE A 322 7.05 15.62 -13.75
C ILE A 322 7.55 15.91 -15.17
N GLU A 323 7.67 17.18 -15.57
CA GLU A 323 8.17 17.52 -16.91
C GLU A 323 9.67 17.23 -17.02
N GLU A 324 10.44 17.58 -15.99
CA GLU A 324 11.85 17.23 -15.87
C GLU A 324 12.06 15.72 -15.91
N LEU A 325 11.27 14.95 -15.15
CA LEU A 325 11.36 13.49 -15.12
C LEU A 325 10.98 12.84 -16.45
N GLN A 326 9.95 13.35 -17.14
CA GLN A 326 9.57 12.86 -18.47
C GLN A 326 10.67 13.11 -19.51
N ASN A 327 11.40 14.23 -19.39
CA ASN A 327 12.55 14.50 -20.26
C ASN A 327 13.74 13.56 -20.00
N ILE A 328 13.88 13.05 -18.78
CA ILE A 328 14.89 12.03 -18.42
C ILE A 328 14.44 10.63 -18.89
N LEU A 329 13.17 10.29 -18.67
CA LEU A 329 12.59 8.99 -18.97
C LEU A 329 12.59 8.67 -20.47
N TYR A 330 12.22 9.66 -21.30
CA TYR A 330 12.02 9.45 -22.73
C TYR A 330 13.19 9.97 -23.53
N THR A 331 13.83 9.08 -24.30
CA THR A 331 14.90 9.50 -25.21
C THR A 331 14.30 10.33 -26.33
N SER A 332 14.76 11.57 -26.46
CA SER A 332 14.46 12.40 -27.62
C SER A 332 15.22 11.88 -28.82
N LYS A 333 14.50 11.64 -29.91
CA LYS A 333 15.08 11.20 -31.19
C LYS A 333 14.54 12.06 -32.32
N ASP A 334 15.44 12.39 -33.25
CA ASP A 334 15.05 12.93 -34.55
C ASP A 334 14.54 11.79 -35.44
N ILE A 335 13.65 12.11 -36.38
CA ILE A 335 12.98 11.12 -37.25
C ILE A 335 14.00 10.24 -37.98
N ALA A 336 15.11 10.80 -38.46
CA ALA A 336 16.14 10.03 -39.17
C ALA A 336 16.91 9.03 -38.29
N SER A 337 16.82 9.16 -36.96
CA SER A 337 17.51 8.29 -35.98
C SER A 337 16.61 7.19 -35.39
N LEU A 338 15.37 7.10 -35.87
CA LEU A 338 14.40 6.12 -35.40
C LEU A 338 14.75 4.72 -35.87
N GLU A 339 14.63 3.76 -34.96
CA GLU A 339 14.86 2.34 -35.17
C GLU A 339 13.57 1.54 -34.95
N LEU A 340 13.47 0.35 -35.56
CA LEU A 340 12.27 -0.49 -35.52
C LEU A 340 11.85 -0.92 -34.12
N GLU A 341 12.80 -0.97 -33.18
CA GLU A 341 12.58 -1.42 -31.80
C GLU A 341 12.37 -0.25 -30.83
N ASP A 342 12.39 0.99 -31.33
CA ASP A 342 12.21 2.18 -30.49
C ASP A 342 10.81 2.21 -29.88
N ARG A 343 10.79 2.31 -28.56
CA ARG A 343 9.57 2.41 -27.76
C ARG A 343 9.62 3.64 -26.87
N SER A 344 8.47 4.30 -26.73
CA SER A 344 8.31 5.48 -25.88
C SER A 344 9.41 6.53 -26.13
N VAL A 345 9.69 6.83 -27.40
CA VAL A 345 10.63 7.89 -27.79
C VAL A 345 9.91 9.23 -27.89
N LYS A 346 10.61 10.30 -27.50
CA LYS A 346 10.11 11.66 -27.63
C LYS A 346 10.47 12.20 -29.02
N ILE A 347 9.47 12.66 -29.75
CA ILE A 347 9.63 13.19 -31.10
C ILE A 347 8.98 14.56 -31.16
N LYS A 348 9.68 15.53 -31.72
CA LYS A 348 9.15 16.88 -31.95
C LYS A 348 9.16 17.18 -33.44
N GLY A 349 8.03 17.60 -33.98
CA GLY A 349 7.93 17.96 -35.39
C GLY A 349 6.62 18.64 -35.76
N ILE A 350 6.53 19.09 -37.00
CA ILE A 350 5.37 19.76 -37.56
C ILE A 350 4.38 18.70 -38.06
N PHE A 351 3.13 18.79 -37.62
CA PHE A 351 2.06 17.92 -38.09
C PHE A 351 1.49 18.41 -39.43
N SER A 352 1.36 17.52 -40.40
CA SER A 352 0.89 17.85 -41.75
C SER A 352 0.02 16.76 -42.34
N ASN A 353 -0.75 17.10 -43.37
CA ASN A 353 -1.62 16.20 -44.12
C ASN A 353 -2.60 15.39 -43.24
N PRO A 354 -3.38 16.02 -42.34
CA PRO A 354 -4.41 15.30 -41.58
C PRO A 354 -5.43 14.65 -42.53
N TYR A 355 -5.67 13.35 -42.37
CA TYR A 355 -6.59 12.59 -43.20
C TYR A 355 -7.90 12.28 -42.47
N ILE A 356 -8.91 13.12 -42.64
CA ILE A 356 -10.18 13.02 -41.89
C ILE A 356 -11.21 12.06 -42.49
N GLU A 357 -11.06 11.64 -43.75
CA GLU A 357 -12.02 10.76 -44.46
C GLU A 357 -12.27 9.41 -43.76
N LYS A 358 -11.37 8.98 -42.87
CA LYS A 358 -11.52 7.76 -42.06
C LYS A 358 -11.44 8.05 -40.57
N ILE A 359 -11.89 9.24 -40.17
CA ILE A 359 -11.82 9.66 -38.76
C ILE A 359 -12.64 8.77 -37.85
N LEU A 360 -13.81 8.32 -38.30
CA LEU A 360 -14.67 7.38 -37.59
C LEU A 360 -14.59 6.03 -38.29
N ILE A 361 -14.19 5.00 -37.54
CA ILE A 361 -14.17 3.62 -38.03
C ILE A 361 -15.24 2.85 -37.26
N PRO A 362 -16.30 2.33 -37.93
CA PRO A 362 -17.35 1.58 -37.26
C PRO A 362 -16.79 0.24 -36.76
N LYS A 363 -17.10 -0.08 -35.50
CA LYS A 363 -16.69 -1.29 -34.78
C LYS A 363 -17.90 -1.98 -34.20
N CYS A 364 -17.85 -3.31 -34.22
CA CYS A 364 -18.78 -4.12 -33.44
C CYS A 364 -18.64 -3.80 -31.94
N PRO A 365 -19.71 -3.45 -31.22
CA PRO A 365 -19.66 -3.13 -29.79
C PRO A 365 -19.24 -4.33 -28.92
N ILE A 366 -19.46 -5.56 -29.42
CA ILE A 366 -19.19 -6.80 -28.67
C ILE A 366 -17.77 -7.31 -28.92
N CYS A 367 -17.34 -7.39 -30.18
CA CYS A 367 -16.05 -7.99 -30.52
C CYS A 367 -14.96 -6.99 -30.97
N ASN A 368 -15.26 -5.70 -31.06
CA ASN A 368 -14.36 -4.60 -31.48
C ASN A 368 -13.71 -4.77 -32.87
N ARG A 369 -14.16 -5.73 -33.70
CA ARG A 369 -13.73 -5.82 -35.10
C ARG A 369 -14.40 -4.73 -35.93
N THR A 370 -13.68 -4.25 -36.95
CA THR A 370 -14.20 -3.27 -37.91
C THR A 370 -15.40 -3.83 -38.66
N LEU A 371 -16.43 -3.01 -38.82
CA LEU A 371 -17.58 -3.28 -39.69
C LEU A 371 -17.30 -2.67 -41.07
N GLU A 372 -17.72 -3.34 -42.13
CA GLU A 372 -17.56 -2.82 -43.50
C GLU A 372 -18.68 -1.85 -43.88
N ASP A 373 -19.86 -2.05 -43.30
CA ASP A 373 -21.06 -1.24 -43.50
C ASP A 373 -21.69 -0.92 -42.13
N GLU A 374 -22.24 0.28 -42.01
CA GLU A 374 -22.91 0.75 -40.79
C GLU A 374 -24.32 0.15 -40.68
N ASP A 375 -24.92 -0.28 -41.79
CA ASP A 375 -26.26 -0.88 -41.83
C ASP A 375 -26.30 -2.39 -41.45
N GLU A 376 -25.19 -2.97 -40.98
CA GLU A 376 -25.13 -4.38 -40.58
C GLU A 376 -25.95 -4.65 -39.29
N GLU A 377 -27.09 -5.34 -39.42
CA GLU A 377 -27.91 -5.75 -38.26
C GLU A 377 -27.23 -6.83 -37.39
N GLU A 378 -26.33 -7.63 -37.98
CA GLU A 378 -25.60 -8.69 -37.30
C GLU A 378 -24.11 -8.64 -37.69
N CYS A 379 -23.22 -8.73 -36.70
CA CYS A 379 -21.78 -8.65 -36.96
C CYS A 379 -21.29 -9.88 -37.75
N PRO A 380 -20.69 -9.71 -38.94
CA PRO A 380 -20.19 -10.81 -39.79
C PRO A 380 -19.09 -11.64 -39.14
N HIS A 381 -18.45 -11.11 -38.10
CA HIS A 381 -17.34 -11.76 -37.44
C HIS A 381 -17.73 -12.58 -36.21
N CYS A 382 -18.76 -12.18 -35.47
CA CYS A 382 -19.16 -12.85 -34.23
C CYS A 382 -20.63 -13.29 -34.19
N GLY A 383 -21.45 -12.88 -35.15
CA GLY A 383 -22.86 -13.27 -35.31
C GLY A 383 -23.79 -12.69 -34.26
N ASN A 384 -23.35 -11.70 -33.47
CA ASN A 384 -24.22 -11.01 -32.52
C ASN A 384 -24.93 -9.84 -33.21
N PRO A 385 -26.17 -9.52 -32.80
CA PRO A 385 -26.88 -8.34 -33.29
C PRO A 385 -26.13 -7.05 -32.93
N ILE A 386 -26.22 -6.06 -33.81
CA ILE A 386 -25.64 -4.73 -33.62
C ILE A 386 -26.79 -3.75 -33.38
N ASP A 387 -27.04 -3.44 -32.11
CA ASP A 387 -28.07 -2.46 -31.73
C ASP A 387 -27.56 -1.01 -31.81
N GLU A 388 -26.26 -0.81 -31.56
CA GLU A 388 -25.59 0.49 -31.57
C GLU A 388 -24.15 0.31 -32.06
N ILE A 389 -23.72 1.15 -33.00
CA ILE A 389 -22.38 1.10 -33.56
C ILE A 389 -21.41 1.77 -32.60
N LYS A 390 -20.27 1.12 -32.34
CA LYS A 390 -19.17 1.76 -31.63
C LYS A 390 -18.20 2.35 -32.65
N TYR A 391 -17.86 3.62 -32.54
CA TYR A 391 -16.84 4.21 -33.39
C TYR A 391 -15.46 4.20 -32.72
N LEU A 392 -14.42 3.99 -33.54
CA LEU A 392 -13.03 4.24 -33.19
C LEU A 392 -12.59 5.52 -33.89
N LEU A 393 -12.10 6.50 -33.12
CA LEU A 393 -11.48 7.69 -33.72
C LEU A 393 -10.07 7.36 -34.21
N MET A 394 -9.77 7.73 -35.46
CA MET A 394 -8.47 7.52 -36.09
C MET A 394 -8.09 8.71 -36.97
N LEU A 395 -7.03 9.44 -36.63
CA LEU A 395 -6.53 10.55 -37.44
C LEU A 395 -5.11 10.25 -37.94
N PRO A 396 -4.94 9.77 -39.19
CA PRO A 396 -3.65 9.68 -39.84
C PRO A 396 -3.14 11.06 -40.25
N GLY A 397 -1.83 11.19 -40.32
CA GLY A 397 -1.14 12.32 -40.93
C GLY A 397 0.36 12.08 -40.97
N LYS A 398 1.14 13.16 -40.94
CA LYS A 398 2.61 13.09 -40.95
C LYS A 398 3.22 14.03 -39.94
N ILE A 399 4.37 13.62 -39.38
CA ILE A 399 5.23 14.48 -38.59
C ILE A 399 6.50 14.74 -39.39
N THR A 400 6.91 16.00 -39.47
CA THR A 400 8.14 16.42 -40.16
C THR A 400 9.05 17.17 -39.20
N ASP A 401 10.32 16.80 -39.14
CA ASP A 401 11.36 17.58 -38.48
C ASP A 401 12.43 18.00 -39.50
N ASP A 402 13.57 18.52 -39.04
CA ASP A 402 14.67 18.92 -39.90
C ASP A 402 15.47 17.74 -40.49
N THR A 403 15.21 16.52 -40.03
CA THR A 403 15.91 15.30 -40.43
C THR A 403 15.08 14.40 -41.34
N GLY A 404 13.74 14.48 -41.30
CA GLY A 404 12.87 13.65 -42.12
C GLY A 404 11.37 13.88 -41.93
N GLU A 405 10.60 13.01 -42.57
CA GLU A 405 9.14 12.94 -42.49
C GLU A 405 8.73 11.50 -42.17
N ILE A 406 7.75 11.31 -41.29
CA ILE A 406 7.23 9.99 -40.92
C ILE A 406 5.71 10.00 -40.79
N GLN A 407 5.06 8.90 -41.19
CA GLN A 407 3.62 8.74 -40.99
C GLN A 407 3.30 8.55 -39.51
N VAL A 408 2.19 9.16 -39.07
CA VAL A 408 1.68 9.06 -37.71
C VAL A 408 0.18 8.78 -37.74
N THR A 409 -0.31 7.99 -36.79
CA THR A 409 -1.75 7.75 -36.63
C THR A 409 -2.17 7.95 -35.18
N PHE A 410 -2.99 8.96 -34.93
CA PHE A 410 -3.59 9.22 -33.61
C PHE A 410 -4.90 8.46 -33.45
N PHE A 411 -5.21 8.04 -32.23
CA PHE A 411 -6.44 7.32 -31.91
C PHE A 411 -7.13 7.93 -30.68
N ASN A 412 -8.48 7.88 -30.66
CA ASN A 412 -9.32 8.22 -29.50
C ASN A 412 -8.91 9.52 -28.79
N GLU A 413 -8.49 9.45 -27.53
CA GLU A 413 -8.18 10.61 -26.69
C GLU A 413 -7.16 11.56 -27.34
N LEU A 414 -6.21 11.03 -28.12
CA LEU A 414 -5.25 11.88 -28.82
C LEU A 414 -5.89 12.63 -29.99
N VAL A 415 -6.89 12.04 -30.65
CA VAL A 415 -7.71 12.72 -31.67
C VAL A 415 -8.57 13.79 -31.02
N GLU A 416 -9.20 13.49 -29.87
CA GLU A 416 -9.97 14.47 -29.09
C GLU A 416 -9.09 15.68 -28.69
N GLN A 417 -7.87 15.43 -28.22
CA GLN A 417 -6.90 16.47 -27.84
C GLN A 417 -6.47 17.35 -29.02
N LEU A 418 -6.27 16.75 -30.21
CA LEU A 418 -5.88 17.51 -31.40
C LEU A 418 -7.02 18.39 -31.89
N LEU A 419 -8.23 17.83 -31.99
CA LEU A 419 -9.40 18.54 -32.53
C LEU A 419 -10.08 19.45 -31.52
N ASP A 420 -9.76 19.31 -30.23
CA ASP A 420 -10.44 19.98 -29.13
C ASP A 420 -11.95 19.72 -29.18
N MET A 421 -12.31 18.44 -29.31
CA MET A 421 -13.69 17.94 -29.42
C MET A 421 -13.79 16.57 -28.77
N LYS A 422 -14.86 16.33 -28.01
CA LYS A 422 -15.07 15.02 -27.38
C LYS A 422 -15.57 13.99 -28.38
N HIS A 423 -15.23 12.73 -28.12
CA HIS A 423 -15.60 11.59 -28.93
C HIS A 423 -17.11 11.57 -29.21
N ASP A 424 -17.90 11.68 -28.15
CA ASP A 424 -19.36 11.60 -28.24
C ASP A 424 -19.95 12.78 -29.02
N ASP A 425 -19.35 13.97 -28.95
CA ASP A 425 -19.76 15.14 -29.74
C ASP A 425 -19.45 14.93 -31.23
N ILE A 426 -18.30 14.32 -31.57
CA ILE A 426 -17.93 14.02 -32.95
C ILE A 426 -18.88 12.98 -33.54
N VAL A 427 -19.19 11.92 -32.80
CA VAL A 427 -20.13 10.86 -33.22
C VAL A 427 -21.52 11.44 -33.42
N ALA A 428 -22.03 12.21 -32.47
CA ALA A 428 -23.36 12.82 -32.57
C ALA A 428 -23.49 13.71 -33.82
N LEU A 429 -22.48 14.54 -34.09
CA LEU A 429 -22.48 15.40 -35.28
C LEU A 429 -22.39 14.62 -36.60
N TYR A 430 -21.65 13.51 -36.61
CA TYR A 430 -21.57 12.61 -37.77
C TYR A 430 -22.89 11.91 -38.07
N GLU A 431 -23.60 11.45 -37.03
CA GLU A 431 -24.91 10.83 -37.18
C GLU A 431 -25.99 11.86 -37.60
N GLU A 432 -25.97 13.06 -37.01
CA GLU A 432 -26.88 14.16 -37.37
C GLU A 432 -26.70 14.64 -38.82
N SER A 433 -25.48 14.50 -39.36
CA SER A 433 -25.14 14.91 -40.71
C SER A 433 -25.27 13.79 -41.75
N GLU A 434 -25.88 12.65 -41.39
CA GLU A 434 -26.01 11.46 -42.25
C GLU A 434 -24.66 11.00 -42.83
N GLY A 435 -23.60 11.03 -42.02
CA GLY A 435 -22.25 10.58 -42.37
C GLY A 435 -21.33 11.65 -42.97
N ASP A 436 -21.77 12.91 -43.05
CA ASP A 436 -20.95 14.02 -43.56
C ASP A 436 -19.98 14.56 -42.49
N ILE A 437 -18.68 14.45 -42.76
CA ILE A 437 -17.60 14.91 -41.88
C ILE A 437 -17.15 16.35 -42.15
N GLY A 438 -17.81 17.11 -43.02
CA GLY A 438 -17.41 18.47 -43.43
C GLY A 438 -17.21 19.45 -42.26
N PHE A 439 -17.87 19.24 -41.12
CA PHE A 439 -17.68 20.04 -39.91
C PHE A 439 -16.26 19.94 -39.31
N LEU A 440 -15.51 18.89 -39.67
CA LEU A 440 -14.13 18.67 -39.22
C LEU A 440 -13.09 19.30 -40.14
N GLU A 441 -13.44 19.74 -41.34
CA GLU A 441 -12.47 20.32 -42.29
C GLU A 441 -11.74 21.53 -41.69
N THR A 442 -12.48 22.44 -41.05
CA THR A 442 -11.89 23.62 -40.41
C THR A 442 -10.96 23.23 -39.26
N LYS A 443 -11.37 22.24 -38.44
CA LYS A 443 -10.55 21.73 -37.34
C LYS A 443 -9.27 21.05 -37.84
N ALA A 444 -9.35 20.30 -38.94
CA ALA A 444 -8.21 19.68 -39.59
C ALA A 444 -7.22 20.72 -40.13
N MET A 445 -7.73 21.80 -40.75
CA MET A 445 -6.89 22.91 -41.19
C MET A 445 -6.22 23.65 -40.02
N ASP A 446 -6.91 23.77 -38.87
CA ASP A 446 -6.38 24.46 -37.70
C ASP A 446 -5.24 23.69 -37.00
N ILE A 447 -5.20 22.36 -37.12
CA ILE A 447 -4.13 21.52 -36.56
C ILE A 447 -2.98 21.29 -37.53
N GLU A 448 -3.22 21.45 -38.83
CA GLU A 448 -2.17 21.37 -39.83
C GLU A 448 -1.15 22.50 -39.67
N GLY A 449 0.14 22.17 -39.71
CA GLY A 449 1.24 23.11 -39.51
C GLY A 449 1.63 23.35 -38.05
N ARG A 450 0.91 22.78 -37.09
CA ARG A 450 1.27 22.88 -35.67
C ARG A 450 2.50 22.07 -35.33
N THR A 451 3.29 22.57 -34.39
CA THR A 451 4.41 21.83 -33.80
C THR A 451 3.87 20.93 -32.70
N LEU A 452 4.03 19.62 -32.88
CA LEU A 452 3.70 18.61 -31.90
C LEU A 452 4.96 18.08 -31.23
N GLU A 453 4.89 17.87 -29.92
CA GLU A 453 5.86 17.09 -29.17
C GLU A 453 5.15 15.85 -28.63
N LEU A 454 5.58 14.67 -29.05
CA LEU A 454 4.87 13.41 -28.91
C LEU A 454 5.72 12.38 -28.19
N LEU A 455 5.08 11.51 -27.41
CA LEU A 455 5.62 10.21 -27.04
C LEU A 455 5.08 9.16 -28.02
N ALA A 456 5.94 8.39 -28.67
CA ALA A 456 5.50 7.39 -29.64
C ALA A 456 6.29 6.08 -29.57
N ASP A 457 5.64 4.99 -29.95
CA ASP A 457 6.34 3.76 -30.37
C ASP A 457 6.55 3.80 -31.88
N VAL A 458 7.68 3.25 -32.32
CA VAL A 458 7.91 2.97 -33.74
C VAL A 458 7.27 1.62 -34.07
N THR A 459 6.45 1.62 -35.11
CA THR A 459 5.78 0.42 -35.62
C THR A 459 6.18 0.20 -37.06
N TYR A 460 6.24 -1.06 -37.49
CA TYR A 460 6.55 -1.41 -38.86
C TYR A 460 5.29 -1.85 -39.60
N ASN A 461 5.06 -1.26 -40.77
CA ASN A 461 4.01 -1.73 -41.65
C ASN A 461 4.57 -2.69 -42.70
N ASN A 462 4.15 -3.95 -42.62
CA ASN A 462 4.58 -4.99 -43.56
C ASN A 462 4.09 -4.78 -44.99
N TYR A 463 3.06 -3.95 -45.21
CA TYR A 463 2.48 -3.77 -46.54
C TYR A 463 3.31 -2.86 -47.44
N ASP A 464 3.80 -1.75 -46.89
CA ASP A 464 4.61 -0.75 -47.60
C ASP A 464 6.08 -0.74 -47.17
N GLU A 465 6.48 -1.60 -46.23
CA GLU A 465 7.84 -1.73 -45.72
C GLU A 465 8.39 -0.45 -45.07
N GLU A 466 7.50 0.39 -44.51
CA GLU A 466 7.85 1.66 -43.86
C GLU A 466 7.61 1.62 -42.34
N ILE A 467 8.46 2.35 -41.61
CA ILE A 467 8.22 2.64 -40.19
C ILE A 467 7.19 3.76 -40.02
N ARG A 468 6.39 3.66 -38.97
CA ARG A 468 5.31 4.60 -38.63
C ARG A 468 5.30 4.87 -37.14
N LEU A 469 4.91 6.08 -36.78
CA LEU A 469 4.71 6.46 -35.39
C LEU A 469 3.32 6.05 -34.92
N ARG A 470 3.30 5.39 -33.78
CA ARG A 470 2.09 5.17 -32.98
C ARG A 470 2.20 6.03 -31.71
N PRO A 471 1.61 7.24 -31.69
CA PRO A 471 1.63 8.10 -30.53
C PRO A 471 0.91 7.45 -29.34
N LYS A 472 1.50 7.63 -28.17
CA LYS A 472 0.93 7.32 -26.87
C LYS A 472 0.42 8.57 -26.16
N LYS A 473 1.11 9.70 -26.34
CA LYS A 473 0.83 10.94 -25.64
C LYS A 473 1.26 12.15 -26.46
N ILE A 474 0.54 13.27 -26.33
CA ILE A 474 0.92 14.58 -26.84
C ILE A 474 1.38 15.41 -25.63
N PHE A 475 2.64 15.84 -25.61
CA PHE A 475 3.18 16.75 -24.58
C PHE A 475 2.88 18.21 -24.90
N LYS A 476 3.03 18.59 -26.18
CA LYS A 476 2.82 19.96 -26.64
C LYS A 476 2.12 19.98 -27.99
N ASN A 477 1.27 20.98 -28.16
CA ASN A 477 0.53 21.29 -29.38
C ASN A 477 0.58 22.82 -29.56
N GLU A 478 1.60 23.31 -30.27
CA GLU A 478 1.93 24.73 -30.39
C GLU A 478 1.78 25.23 -31.84
N PHE A 479 1.47 26.52 -31.98
CA PHE A 479 1.30 27.20 -33.28
C PHE A 479 2.62 27.70 -33.86
#